data_AF-A0A537LXU0-F1
#
_entry.id   AF-A0A537LXU0-F1
#
_cell.length_a   1.000
_cell.length_b   1.000
_cell.length_c   1.000
_cell.angle_alpha   90.00
_cell.angle_beta   90.00
_cell.angle_gamma   90.00
#
_symmetry.space_group_name_H-M   'P 1'
#
loop_
_entity.id
_entity.type
_entity.pdbx_description
1 polymer ?
#
loop_
_entity_poly.entity_id
_entity_poly.type
_entity_poly.pdbx_seq_one_letter_code
_entity_poly.pdbx_strand_id
1 'polypeptide(L)' 'MNAPPAAFAGRRGGVPASDPIRLMIVDDSPIARAVLSRMLSSRKEFEVAALASG' A
#
# COMPACT_ATOMS: atom_id res chain seq x y z
N MET A 1 4.13 -31.69 16.44
CA MET A 1 4.65 -31.13 15.18
C MET A 1 4.00 -29.78 14.98
N ASN A 2 4.74 -28.68 15.16
CA ASN A 2 4.25 -27.32 14.89
C ASN A 2 4.70 -26.92 13.49
N ALA A 3 3.76 -26.49 12.64
CA ALA A 3 4.07 -25.97 11.32
C ALA A 3 4.81 -24.62 11.45
N PRO A 4 5.81 -24.34 10.60
CA PRO A 4 6.48 -23.04 10.60
C PRO A 4 5.54 -21.94 10.05
N PRO A 5 5.67 -20.68 10.52
CA PRO A 5 4.89 -19.56 10.01
C PRO A 5 5.23 -19.30 8.53
N ALA A 6 4.21 -18.99 7.73
CA ALA A 6 4.32 -18.74 6.30
C ALA A 6 5.37 -17.65 6.02
N ALA A 7 6.52 -18.07 5.50
CA ALA A 7 7.60 -17.19 5.10
C ALA A 7 7.12 -16.21 4.02
N PHE A 8 7.47 -14.93 4.17
CA PHE A 8 7.40 -13.94 3.10
C PHE A 8 8.18 -14.47 1.90
N ALA A 9 7.46 -14.99 0.91
CA ALA A 9 8.03 -15.42 -0.36
C ALA A 9 8.38 -14.17 -1.19
N GLY A 10 9.52 -13.56 -0.86
CA GLY A 10 10.16 -12.54 -1.69
C GLY A 10 10.56 -13.17 -3.03
N ARG A 11 9.69 -13.01 -4.03
CA ARG A 11 9.90 -13.48 -5.40
C ARG A 11 11.15 -12.81 -5.99
N ARG A 12 12.20 -13.58 -6.23
CA ARG A 12 13.27 -13.22 -7.19
C ARG A 12 12.81 -13.66 -8.59
N GLY A 13 12.60 -12.73 -9.51
CA GLY A 13 12.42 -13.08 -10.92
C GLY A 13 11.70 -12.03 -11.75
N GLY A 14 12.48 -11.31 -12.57
CA GLY A 14 12.04 -10.37 -13.61
C GLY A 14 11.62 -9.03 -13.04
N VAL A 15 12.13 -7.91 -13.58
CA VAL A 15 11.58 -6.58 -13.28
C VAL A 15 10.19 -6.55 -13.94
N PRO A 16 9.09 -6.74 -13.20
CA PRO A 16 7.78 -6.59 -13.80
C PRO A 16 7.62 -5.09 -14.09
N ALA A 17 6.80 -4.71 -15.08
CA ALA A 17 6.36 -3.32 -15.19
C ALA A 17 5.97 -2.85 -13.77
N SER A 18 6.65 -1.82 -13.25
CA SER A 18 6.70 -1.54 -11.81
C SER A 18 5.28 -1.42 -11.25
N ASP A 19 4.80 -2.49 -10.62
CA ASP A 19 3.49 -2.49 -9.98
C ASP A 19 3.48 -1.36 -8.94
N PRO A 20 2.41 -0.55 -8.88
CA PRO A 20 2.35 0.55 -7.94
C PRO A 20 2.38 0.02 -6.50
N ILE A 21 3.11 0.73 -5.63
CA ILE A 21 3.15 0.48 -4.20
C ILE A 21 1.77 0.77 -3.63
N ARG A 22 1.15 -0.24 -3.02
CA ARG A 22 -0.18 -0.12 -2.43
C ARG A 22 -0.10 0.45 -1.02
N LEU A 23 -0.88 1.50 -0.78
CA LEU A 23 -0.91 2.25 0.47
C LEU A 23 -2.27 2.11 1.17
N MET A 24 -2.25 1.97 2.49
CA MET A 24 -3.42 2.12 3.35
C MET A 24 -3.26 3.40 4.18
N ILE A 25 -4.23 4.31 4.12
CA ILE A 25 -4.20 5.55 4.91
C ILE A 25 -5.08 5.34 6.15
N VAL A 26 -4.49 5.48 7.33
CA VAL A 26 -5.18 5.38 8.63
C VAL A 26 -5.09 6.73 9.32
N ASP A 27 -6.20 7.46 9.33
CA ASP A 27 -6.25 8.80 9.92
C ASP A 27 -7.71 9.17 10.25
N ASP A 28 -7.92 9.83 11.39
CA ASP A 28 -9.24 10.23 11.89
C ASP A 28 -9.69 11.56 11.29
N SER A 29 -8.76 12.34 10.73
CA SER A 29 -9.04 13.57 10.01
C SER A 29 -9.45 13.28 8.56
N PRO A 30 -10.70 13.56 8.16
CA PRO A 30 -11.12 13.43 6.76
C PRO A 30 -10.34 14.38 5.83
N ILE A 31 -9.88 15.52 6.35
CA ILE A 31 -9.10 16.50 5.60
C ILE A 31 -7.71 15.94 5.28
N ALA A 32 -7.02 15.36 6.27
CA ALA A 32 -5.68 14.80 6.07
C ALA A 32 -5.69 13.68 5.01
N ARG A 33 -6.68 12.78 5.07
CA ARG A 33 -6.87 11.71 4.07
C ARG A 33 -7.09 12.27 2.67
N ALA A 34 -7.93 13.29 2.53
CA ALA A 34 -8.22 13.89 1.23
C ALA A 34 -6.98 14.58 0.62
N VAL A 35 -6.25 15.35 1.43
CA VAL A 35 -5.02 16.02 1.00
C VAL A 35 -3.96 15.00 0.58
N LEU A 36 -3.71 13.99 1.41
CA LEU A 36 -2.70 12.96 1.12
C LEU A 36 -3.09 12.16 -0.13
N SER A 37 -4.34 11.73 -0.26
CA SER A 37 -4.83 11.03 -1.45
C SER A 37 -4.67 11.89 -2.71
N ARG A 38 -4.92 13.19 -2.62
CA ARG A 38 -4.74 14.12 -3.73
C ARG A 38 -3.27 14.25 -4.13
N MET A 39 -2.37 14.38 -3.17
CA MET A 39 -0.93 14.42 -3.43
C MET A 39 -0.46 13.14 -4.13
N LEU A 40 -0.91 11.97 -3.65
CA LEU A 40 -0.56 10.67 -4.20
C LEU A 40 -1.15 10.44 -5.60
N SER A 41 -2.32 11.00 -5.92
CA SER A 41 -2.95 10.85 -7.25
C SER A 41 -2.09 11.34 -8.42
N SER A 42 -1.11 12.21 -8.15
CA SER A 42 -0.15 12.71 -9.15
C SER A 42 1.02 11.75 -9.41
N ARG A 43 1.18 10.70 -8.60
CA ARG A 43 2.31 9.77 -8.62
C ARG A 43 1.83 8.38 -9.04
N LYS A 44 2.23 7.94 -10.23
CA LYS A 44 1.87 6.62 -10.78
C LYS A 44 2.50 5.44 -10.03
N GLU A 45 3.45 5.73 -9.16
CA GLU A 45 4.17 4.78 -8.31
C GLU A 45 3.34 4.27 -7.15
N PHE A 46 2.24 4.97 -6.81
CA PHE A 46 1.44 4.70 -5.62
C PHE A 46 -0.03 4.45 -5.98
N GLU A 47 -0.63 3.49 -5.28
CA GLU A 47 -2.05 3.18 -5.35
C GLU A 47 -2.63 3.22 -3.93
N VAL A 48 -3.63 4.06 -3.67
CA VAL A 48 -4.34 4.05 -2.38
C VAL A 48 -5.35 2.90 -2.41
N ALA A 49 -5.04 1.82 -1.72
CA ALA A 49 -5.84 0.59 -1.72
C ALA A 49 -6.94 0.59 -0.66
N ALA A 50 -6.75 1.33 0.44
CA ALA A 50 -7.73 1.39 1.53
C ALA A 50 -7.60 2.68 2.37
N LEU A 51 -8.71 3.09 2.96
CA LEU A 51 -8.79 4.15 3.96
C LEU A 51 -9.42 3.58 5.24
N ALA A 52 -8.83 3.91 6.39
CA ALA A 52 -9.39 3.56 7.71
C ALA A 52 -9.45 4.81 8.61
N SER A 53 -10.37 4.77 9.57
CA SER A 53 -10.52 5.74 10.66
C SER A 53 -10.84 4.97 11.94
N GLY A 54 -10.40 5.51 13.08
CA GLY A 54 -10.73 5.08 14.43
C GLY A 54 -11.92 5.82 15.03
#